data_AF-A0A352CQ71-F1
#
_entry.id   AF-A0A352CQ71-F1
#
_cell.length_a   1.000
_cell.length_b   1.000
_cell.length_c   1.000
_cell.angle_alpha   90.00
_cell.angle_beta   90.00
_cell.angle_gamma   90.00
#
_symmetry.space_group_name_H-M   'P 1'
#
loop_
_entity.id
_entity.type
_entity.pdbx_description
1 polymer ?
#
loop_
_entity_poly.entity_id
_entity_poly.type
_entity_poly.pdbx_seq_one_letter_code
_entity_poly.pdbx_strand_id
1 'polypeptide(L)'
;MVRSYLSGKMVPAEIGDRRPVAIMLNNIDDAMPMSGVSAADIMYECVVEGGLTRMMGVFENYDDQEKIGSVRSCRNYFVYFALELDSIYCHYGQSAYALPLLEEDYVNNLSGLAAIGDTVFYRTTDRVAPHNAYASAKGIKKGIEDMGYRNTYRDDYIG
;
A
#
# COMPACT_ATOMS: atom_id res chain seq x y z
N MET A 1 22.48 10.46 1.63
CA MET A 1 21.65 10.62 0.42
C MET A 1 21.97 9.48 -0.53
N VAL A 2 20.94 8.84 -1.09
CA VAL A 2 21.02 7.76 -2.09
C VAL A 2 20.06 8.10 -3.24
N ARG A 3 20.20 7.41 -4.38
CA ARG A 3 19.26 7.58 -5.50
C ARG A 3 18.08 6.63 -5.29
N SER A 4 16.86 7.17 -5.24
CA SER A 4 15.62 6.40 -5.16
C SER A 4 15.47 5.48 -6.37
N TYR A 5 15.15 4.20 -6.13
CA TYR A 5 14.81 3.25 -7.19
C TYR A 5 13.47 3.58 -7.87
N LEU A 6 12.56 4.25 -7.15
CA LEU A 6 11.20 4.53 -7.62
C LEU A 6 11.14 5.83 -8.42
N SER A 7 11.75 6.90 -7.89
CA SER A 7 11.63 8.25 -8.45
C SER A 7 12.88 8.72 -9.19
N GLY A 8 14.02 8.05 -9.01
CA GLY A 8 15.33 8.47 -9.53
C GLY A 8 15.91 9.73 -8.88
N LYS A 9 15.22 10.34 -7.91
CA LYS A 9 15.66 11.52 -7.16
C LYS A 9 16.67 11.15 -6.08
N MET A 10 17.45 12.12 -5.62
CA MET A 10 18.31 11.94 -4.45
C MET A 10 17.46 12.13 -3.18
N VAL A 11 17.42 11.11 -2.32
CA VAL A 11 16.66 11.07 -1.06
C VAL A 11 17.58 10.69 0.12
N PRO A 12 17.19 10.96 1.37
CA PRO A 12 17.89 10.42 2.53
C PRO A 12 17.99 8.88 2.48
N ALA A 13 19.06 8.31 3.02
CA ALA A 13 19.33 6.87 2.90
C ALA A 13 18.25 6.04 3.61
N GLU A 14 17.78 6.53 4.75
CA GLU A 14 16.68 5.97 5.53
C GLU A 14 15.34 5.89 4.80
N ILE A 15 15.17 6.65 3.70
CA ILE A 15 14.01 6.60 2.81
C ILE A 15 14.32 5.73 1.59
N GLY A 16 15.43 6.00 0.90
CA GLY A 16 15.76 5.35 -0.36
C GLY A 16 16.24 3.89 -0.25
N ASP A 17 16.73 3.47 0.91
CA ASP A 17 17.14 2.07 1.17
C ASP A 17 16.02 1.26 1.86
N ARG A 18 14.94 1.93 2.27
CA ARG A 18 13.76 1.33 2.88
C ARG A 18 12.85 0.76 1.80
N ARG A 19 12.21 -0.37 2.09
CA ARG A 19 11.15 -0.91 1.22
C ARG A 19 10.00 0.06 1.13
N PRO A 20 9.48 0.32 -0.08
CA PRO A 20 8.32 1.15 -0.25
C PRO A 20 7.06 0.41 0.20
N VAL A 21 5.98 1.15 0.39
CA VAL A 21 4.67 0.60 0.72
C VAL A 21 3.74 0.82 -0.46
N ALA A 22 3.15 -0.26 -0.96
CA ALA A 22 2.17 -0.25 -2.04
C ALA A 22 0.76 -0.30 -1.43
N ILE A 23 -0.03 0.75 -1.58
CA ILE A 23 -1.33 0.88 -0.91
C ILE A 23 -2.44 0.93 -1.96
N MET A 24 -3.42 0.04 -1.81
CA MET A 24 -4.63 0.06 -2.63
C MET A 24 -5.50 1.28 -2.32
N LEU A 25 -5.92 2.00 -3.34
CA LEU A 25 -6.67 3.26 -3.24
C LEU A 25 -8.02 3.16 -3.94
N ASN A 26 -9.02 3.78 -3.32
CA ASN A 26 -10.37 3.87 -3.84
C ASN A 26 -10.53 5.16 -4.66
N ASN A 27 -10.82 5.04 -5.95
CA ASN A 27 -10.96 6.17 -6.87
C ASN A 27 -12.40 6.37 -7.38
N ILE A 28 -13.39 5.72 -6.77
CA ILE A 28 -14.78 5.99 -7.13
C ILE A 28 -15.24 7.35 -6.56
N ASP A 29 -16.29 7.93 -7.14
CA ASP A 29 -16.80 9.25 -6.78
C ASP A 29 -17.07 9.41 -5.27
N ASP A 30 -17.73 8.44 -4.63
CA ASP A 30 -18.03 8.46 -3.18
C ASP A 30 -16.78 8.42 -2.28
N ALA A 31 -15.64 8.04 -2.84
CA ALA A 31 -14.35 7.99 -2.16
C ALA A 31 -13.43 9.16 -2.53
N MET A 32 -13.90 10.09 -3.35
CA MET A 32 -13.17 11.29 -3.73
C MET A 32 -13.50 12.46 -2.78
N PRO A 33 -12.55 13.38 -2.56
CA PRO A 33 -11.13 13.30 -2.93
C PRO A 33 -10.37 12.24 -2.11
N MET A 34 -9.36 11.61 -2.72
CA MET A 34 -8.45 10.71 -1.99
C MET A 34 -7.50 11.50 -1.06
N SER A 35 -7.00 10.83 -0.03
CA SER A 35 -6.07 11.37 0.98
C SER A 35 -4.68 10.76 0.82
N GLY A 36 -3.65 11.58 0.97
CA GLY A 36 -2.23 11.16 0.96
C GLY A 36 -1.66 10.82 -0.42
N VAL A 37 -2.48 10.74 -1.47
CA VAL A 37 -2.07 10.26 -2.80
C VAL A 37 -1.00 11.11 -3.49
N SER A 38 -0.87 12.38 -3.12
CA SER A 38 0.18 13.27 -3.65
C SER A 38 1.59 12.88 -3.21
N ALA A 39 1.72 12.03 -2.18
CA ALA A 39 2.99 11.52 -1.71
C ALA A 39 3.43 10.22 -2.43
N ALA A 40 2.60 9.68 -3.34
CA ALA A 40 2.97 8.48 -4.10
C ALA A 40 4.05 8.82 -5.14
N ASP A 41 5.08 7.99 -5.20
CA ASP A 41 6.15 8.09 -6.20
C ASP A 41 5.73 7.43 -7.52
N ILE A 42 4.95 6.35 -7.43
CA ILE A 42 4.38 5.63 -8.57
C ILE A 42 2.88 5.44 -8.33
N MET A 43 2.07 5.63 -9.37
CA MET A 43 0.63 5.36 -9.34
C MET A 43 0.26 4.40 -10.47
N TYR A 44 -0.30 3.25 -10.11
CA TYR A 44 -0.90 2.32 -11.05
C TYR A 44 -2.40 2.52 -11.07
N GLU A 45 -3.01 2.59 -12.26
CA GLU A 45 -4.45 2.53 -12.45
C GLU A 45 -4.79 1.33 -13.32
N CYS A 46 -5.71 0.48 -12.87
CA CYS A 46 -6.12 -0.70 -13.60
C CYS A 46 -7.62 -0.89 -13.54
N VAL A 47 -8.18 -1.46 -14.62
CA VAL A 47 -9.59 -1.87 -14.67
C VAL A 47 -9.84 -2.97 -13.62
N VAL A 48 -10.99 -2.90 -12.95
CA VAL A 48 -11.54 -3.91 -12.04
C VAL A 48 -12.94 -4.32 -12.55
N GLU A 49 -13.80 -4.88 -11.70
CA GLU A 49 -15.13 -5.30 -12.10
C GLU A 49 -16.05 -4.13 -12.51
N GLY A 50 -16.97 -4.40 -13.45
CA GLY A 50 -18.06 -3.48 -13.77
C GLY A 50 -17.65 -2.21 -14.52
N GLY A 51 -16.48 -2.21 -15.17
CA GLY A 51 -15.98 -1.05 -15.92
C GLY A 51 -15.39 0.07 -15.05
N LEU A 52 -15.24 -0.19 -13.74
CA LEU A 52 -14.55 0.70 -12.83
C LEU A 52 -13.03 0.47 -12.93
N THR A 53 -12.25 1.48 -12.53
CA THR A 53 -10.83 1.31 -12.26
C THR A 53 -10.59 1.27 -10.75
N ARG A 54 -9.37 0.90 -10.36
CA ARG A 54 -8.83 1.07 -9.02
C ARG A 54 -7.39 1.53 -9.12
N MET A 55 -6.91 2.23 -8.11
CA MET A 55 -5.56 2.74 -8.07
C MET A 55 -4.71 2.03 -7.01
N MET A 56 -3.40 2.00 -7.22
CA MET A 56 -2.40 1.59 -6.23
C MET A 56 -1.27 2.61 -6.25
N GLY A 57 -1.07 3.28 -5.11
CA GLY A 57 0.07 4.18 -4.92
C GLY A 57 1.23 3.43 -4.28
N VAL A 58 2.44 3.66 -4.78
CA VAL A 58 3.68 3.15 -4.17
C VAL A 58 4.41 4.34 -3.54
N PHE A 59 4.69 4.24 -2.25
CA PHE A 59 5.21 5.32 -1.43
C PHE A 59 6.57 4.94 -0.85
N GLU A 60 7.64 5.62 -1.28
CA GLU A 60 8.96 5.51 -0.67
C GLU A 60 9.02 6.32 0.62
N ASN A 61 8.59 7.58 0.54
CA ASN A 61 8.41 8.46 1.71
C ASN A 61 6.94 8.56 2.12
N TYR A 62 6.57 7.76 3.11
CA TYR A 62 5.24 7.80 3.73
C TYR A 62 5.26 8.34 5.16
N ASP A 63 6.39 8.86 5.66
CA ASP A 63 6.63 9.06 7.10
C ASP A 63 5.68 10.06 7.76
N ASP A 64 5.30 11.11 7.05
CA ASP A 64 4.43 12.19 7.53
C ASP A 64 2.95 12.00 7.15
N GLN A 65 2.59 10.84 6.61
CA GLN A 65 1.23 10.59 6.13
C GLN A 65 0.30 10.12 7.26
N GLU A 66 -0.55 11.02 7.75
CA GLU A 66 -1.54 10.70 8.80
C GLU A 66 -2.79 9.99 8.24
N LYS A 67 -3.12 10.22 6.97
CA LYS A 67 -4.32 9.70 6.32
C LYS A 67 -4.04 9.37 4.85
N ILE A 68 -3.97 8.07 4.54
CA ILE A 68 -3.82 7.55 3.17
C ILE A 68 -5.06 6.74 2.82
N GLY A 69 -5.69 7.02 1.67
CA GLY A 69 -6.83 6.25 1.17
C GLY A 69 -8.00 7.09 0.65
N SER A 70 -9.25 6.63 0.72
CA SER A 70 -9.66 5.40 1.39
C SER A 70 -9.05 4.14 0.76
N VAL A 71 -8.77 3.13 1.58
CA VAL A 71 -8.11 1.89 1.18
C VAL A 71 -9.14 0.90 0.66
N ARG A 72 -8.77 0.17 -0.40
CA ARG A 72 -9.67 -0.78 -1.07
C ARG A 72 -9.07 -2.16 -1.28
N SER A 73 -9.89 -3.03 -1.85
CA SER A 73 -9.60 -4.43 -1.96
C SER A 73 -8.53 -4.74 -3.01
N CYS A 74 -7.76 -5.78 -2.73
CA CYS A 74 -6.72 -6.33 -3.59
C CYS A 74 -7.28 -7.03 -4.85
N ARG A 75 -6.49 -7.00 -5.94
CA ARG A 75 -6.59 -7.90 -7.11
C ARG A 75 -5.18 -8.40 -7.47
N ASN A 76 -5.08 -9.58 -8.05
CA ASN A 76 -3.82 -10.31 -8.25
C ASN A 76 -2.73 -9.48 -8.95
N TYR A 77 -3.09 -8.72 -9.98
CA TYR A 77 -2.13 -7.89 -10.73
C TYR A 77 -1.48 -6.81 -9.88
N PHE A 78 -2.20 -6.22 -8.91
CA PHE A 78 -1.58 -5.26 -7.98
C PHE A 78 -0.58 -5.92 -7.03
N VAL A 79 -0.81 -7.18 -6.65
CA VAL A 79 0.17 -7.94 -5.86
C VAL A 79 1.45 -8.14 -6.66
N TYR A 80 1.34 -8.51 -7.95
CA TYR A 80 2.52 -8.65 -8.81
C TYR A 80 3.28 -7.34 -9.00
N PHE A 81 2.60 -6.21 -9.18
CA PHE A 81 3.25 -4.90 -9.25
C PHE A 81 3.95 -4.52 -7.94
N ALA A 82 3.35 -4.85 -6.79
CA ALA A 82 4.00 -4.63 -5.49
C ALA A 82 5.25 -5.51 -5.34
N LEU A 83 5.21 -6.76 -5.80
CA LEU A 83 6.34 -7.69 -5.74
C LEU A 83 7.51 -7.27 -6.63
N GLU A 84 7.22 -6.72 -7.82
CA GLU A 84 8.24 -6.17 -8.74
C GLU A 84 9.11 -5.12 -8.03
N LEU A 85 8.48 -4.29 -7.20
CA LEU A 85 9.13 -3.20 -6.46
C LEU A 85 9.56 -3.60 -5.04
N ASP A 86 9.53 -4.90 -4.70
CA ASP A 86 9.79 -5.43 -3.36
C ASP A 86 9.00 -4.69 -2.25
N SER A 87 7.81 -4.20 -2.59
CA SER A 87 6.99 -3.35 -1.71
C SER A 87 6.27 -4.18 -0.64
N ILE A 88 5.96 -3.54 0.48
CA ILE A 88 5.01 -4.06 1.46
C ILE A 88 3.59 -3.69 1.01
N TYR A 89 2.71 -4.68 0.84
CA TYR A 89 1.42 -4.50 0.18
C TYR A 89 0.27 -4.27 1.16
N CYS A 90 -0.35 -3.09 1.14
CA CYS A 90 -1.46 -2.71 2.01
C CYS A 90 -2.79 -2.72 1.27
N HIS A 91 -3.79 -3.43 1.81
CA HIS A 91 -5.12 -3.51 1.21
C HIS A 91 -6.22 -3.73 2.25
N TYR A 92 -7.47 -3.45 1.87
CA TYR A 92 -8.64 -3.69 2.72
C TYR A 92 -9.66 -4.55 1.95
N GLY A 93 -9.65 -5.86 2.23
CA GLY A 93 -10.37 -6.86 1.46
C GLY A 93 -9.58 -7.37 0.24
N GLN A 94 -10.07 -8.44 -0.39
CA GLN A 94 -9.38 -9.13 -1.48
C GLN A 94 -10.39 -9.91 -2.34
N SER A 95 -10.05 -10.21 -3.60
CA SER A 95 -10.78 -11.23 -4.37
C SER A 95 -10.42 -12.62 -3.86
N ALA A 96 -11.34 -13.57 -3.99
CA ALA A 96 -11.04 -14.98 -3.70
C ALA A 96 -9.82 -15.49 -4.50
N TYR A 97 -9.65 -15.01 -5.74
CA TYR A 97 -8.50 -15.34 -6.59
C TYR A 97 -7.16 -14.79 -6.12
N ALA A 98 -7.17 -13.77 -5.25
CA ALA A 98 -5.94 -13.17 -4.72
C ALA A 98 -5.47 -13.86 -3.44
N LEU A 99 -6.37 -14.60 -2.77
CA LEU A 99 -6.09 -15.18 -1.47
C LEU A 99 -4.89 -16.14 -1.49
N PRO A 100 -4.78 -17.12 -2.42
CA PRO A 100 -3.62 -18.02 -2.43
C PRO A 100 -2.31 -17.25 -2.60
N LEU A 101 -2.28 -16.25 -3.48
CA LEU A 101 -1.09 -15.42 -3.69
C LEU A 101 -0.72 -14.59 -2.45
N LEU A 102 -1.71 -14.05 -1.73
CA LEU A 102 -1.47 -13.27 -0.50
C LEU A 102 -0.99 -14.13 0.68
N GLU A 103 -1.21 -15.44 0.63
CA GLU A 103 -0.77 -16.40 1.66
C GLU A 103 0.65 -16.93 1.43
N GLU A 104 1.24 -16.65 0.26
CA GLU A 104 2.61 -17.01 -0.04
C GLU A 104 3.61 -16.25 0.86
N ASP A 105 4.66 -16.92 1.29
CA ASP A 105 5.65 -16.40 2.26
C ASP A 105 6.42 -15.18 1.74
N TYR A 106 6.60 -15.09 0.42
CA TYR A 106 7.25 -13.96 -0.25
C TYR A 106 6.34 -12.73 -0.42
N VAL A 107 5.04 -12.83 -0.09
CA VAL A 107 4.09 -11.70 -0.19
C VAL A 107 3.86 -11.06 1.17
N ASN A 108 4.70 -10.09 1.51
CA ASN A 108 4.52 -9.31 2.73
C ASN A 108 3.38 -8.31 2.57
N ASN A 109 2.20 -8.65 3.11
CA ASN A 109 1.00 -7.82 3.03
C ASN A 109 0.44 -7.44 4.41
N LEU A 110 -0.21 -6.28 4.45
CA LEU A 110 -0.96 -5.75 5.58
C LEU A 110 -2.44 -5.66 5.17
N SER A 111 -3.20 -6.67 5.59
CA SER A 111 -4.63 -6.77 5.27
C SER A 111 -5.50 -6.16 6.37
N GLY A 112 -6.41 -5.27 5.97
CA GLY A 112 -7.43 -4.71 6.86
C GLY A 112 -8.47 -5.71 7.37
N LEU A 113 -8.46 -6.95 6.87
CA LEU A 113 -9.30 -8.06 7.37
C LEU A 113 -8.53 -9.03 8.27
N ALA A 114 -7.21 -8.88 8.40
CA ALA A 114 -6.38 -9.71 9.27
C ALA A 114 -6.30 -9.13 10.69
N ALA A 115 -5.68 -9.86 11.62
CA ALA A 115 -5.50 -9.42 13.01
C ALA A 115 -4.76 -8.07 13.12
N ILE A 116 -3.87 -7.75 12.16
CA ILE A 116 -3.14 -6.48 12.11
C ILE A 116 -3.99 -5.32 11.54
N GLY A 117 -5.21 -5.60 11.10
CA GLY A 117 -6.06 -4.65 10.40
C GLY A 117 -6.33 -3.38 11.21
N ASP A 118 -6.68 -3.51 12.48
CA ASP A 118 -6.97 -2.36 13.35
C ASP A 118 -5.70 -1.61 13.82
N THR A 119 -4.52 -2.23 13.66
CA THR A 119 -3.23 -1.57 13.87
C THR A 119 -2.90 -0.64 12.70
N VAL A 120 -3.14 -1.10 11.47
CA VAL A 120 -2.73 -0.41 10.24
C VAL A 120 -3.80 0.57 9.76
N PHE A 121 -5.06 0.19 9.88
CA PHE A 121 -6.20 0.90 9.32
C PHE A 121 -7.15 1.40 10.39
N TYR A 122 -7.81 2.51 10.09
CA TYR A 122 -8.88 3.07 10.90
C TYR A 122 -10.04 3.49 10.00
N ARG A 123 -11.24 3.63 10.60
CA ARG A 123 -12.41 4.14 9.91
C ARG A 123 -12.73 5.55 10.34
N THR A 124 -13.11 6.38 9.38
CA THR A 124 -13.62 7.74 9.63
C THR A 124 -15.14 7.77 9.55
N THR A 125 -15.74 8.85 10.06
CA THR A 125 -17.20 9.06 10.10
C THR A 125 -17.72 10.01 9.02
N ASP A 126 -16.82 10.67 8.29
CA ASP A 126 -17.14 11.59 7.18
C ASP A 126 -17.60 10.87 5.90
N ARG A 127 -17.47 9.53 5.84
CA ARG A 127 -17.89 8.70 4.72
C ARG A 127 -18.56 7.42 5.16
N VAL A 128 -19.41 6.88 4.28
CA VAL A 128 -20.10 5.61 4.50
C VAL A 128 -19.19 4.44 4.13
N ALA A 129 -19.26 3.37 4.89
CA ALA A 129 -18.59 2.13 4.55
C ALA A 129 -19.11 1.61 3.19
N PRO A 130 -18.23 1.07 2.31
CA PRO A 130 -16.84 0.72 2.56
C PRO A 130 -15.81 1.79 2.11
N HIS A 131 -16.20 3.06 1.95
CA HIS A 131 -15.35 4.16 1.43
C HIS A 131 -14.63 4.97 2.52
N ASN A 132 -14.61 4.46 3.75
CA ASN A 132 -14.18 5.19 4.93
C ASN A 132 -12.99 4.55 5.69
N ALA A 133 -12.36 3.51 5.14
CA ALA A 133 -11.17 2.91 5.74
C ALA A 133 -9.91 3.62 5.24
N TYR A 134 -8.99 3.99 6.13
CA TYR A 134 -7.75 4.71 5.81
C TYR A 134 -6.57 4.08 6.53
N ALA A 135 -5.37 4.22 5.96
CA ALA A 135 -4.12 3.86 6.61
C ALA A 135 -3.40 5.11 7.15
N SER A 136 -2.45 4.92 8.06
CA SER A 136 -1.52 5.96 8.51
C SER A 136 -0.10 5.42 8.51
N ALA A 137 0.89 6.32 8.38
CA ALA A 137 2.31 5.98 8.47
C ALA A 137 2.64 5.25 9.77
N LYS A 138 2.08 5.73 10.88
CA LYS A 138 2.24 5.12 12.21
C LYS A 138 1.70 3.69 12.22
N GLY A 139 0.48 3.49 11.72
CA GLY A 139 -0.15 2.18 11.67
C GLY A 139 0.61 1.20 10.77
N ILE A 140 1.04 1.67 9.59
CA ILE A 140 1.84 0.87 8.66
C ILE A 140 3.16 0.44 9.30
N LYS A 141 3.94 1.38 9.86
CA LYS A 141 5.21 1.06 10.55
C LYS A 141 5.01 0.03 11.66
N LYS A 142 3.95 0.19 12.47
CA LYS A 142 3.65 -0.75 13.54
C LYS A 142 3.23 -2.12 13.00
N GLY A 143 2.44 -2.15 11.92
CA GLY A 143 2.07 -3.39 11.25
C GLY A 143 3.26 -4.14 10.68
N ILE A 144 4.22 -3.43 10.06
CA ILE A 144 5.47 -4.01 9.56
C ILE A 144 6.27 -4.65 10.70
N GLU A 145 6.40 -3.95 11.82
CA GLU A 145 7.09 -4.43 13.03
C GLU A 145 6.42 -5.68 13.61
N ASP A 146 5.10 -5.62 13.84
CA ASP A 146 4.33 -6.70 14.46
C ASP A 146 4.29 -7.98 13.60
N MET A 147 4.31 -7.82 12.27
CA MET A 147 4.38 -8.94 11.33
C MET A 147 5.81 -9.47 11.14
N GLY A 148 6.83 -8.80 11.69
CA GLY A 148 8.23 -9.17 11.53
C GLY A 148 8.74 -9.05 10.08
N TYR A 149 8.12 -8.17 9.29
CA TYR A 149 8.54 -7.98 7.90
C TYR A 149 9.87 -7.24 7.80
N ARG A 150 10.70 -7.66 6.84
CA ARG A 150 11.92 -6.94 6.47
C ARG A 150 11.56 -5.52 6.01
N ASN A 151 12.33 -4.52 6.44
CA ASN A 151 12.08 -3.10 6.16
C ASN A 151 13.06 -2.47 5.14
N THR A 152 14.12 -3.17 4.74
CA THR A 152 15.09 -2.76 3.70
C THR A 152 14.92 -3.63 2.46
N TYR A 153 15.34 -3.20 1.27
CA TYR A 153 15.26 -4.04 0.06
C TYR A 153 15.97 -5.39 0.20
N ARG A 154 15.65 -6.34 -0.69
CA ARG A 154 16.41 -7.60 -0.80
C ARG A 154 17.84 -7.30 -1.21
N ASP A 155 18.79 -8.12 -0.77
CA ASP A 155 20.21 -7.95 -1.12
C ASP A 155 20.47 -8.05 -2.63
N ASP A 156 19.60 -8.73 -3.38
CA ASP A 156 19.64 -8.89 -4.83
C ASP A 156 18.75 -7.89 -5.59
N TYR A 157 18.14 -6.93 -4.90
CA TYR A 157 17.31 -5.90 -5.54
C TYR A 157 18.19 -4.87 -6.25
N ILE A 158 17.97 -4.72 -7.56
CA ILE A 158 18.78 -3.84 -8.43
C ILE A 158 18.02 -2.63 -8.97
N GLY A 159 16.75 -2.47 -8.62
CA GLY A 159 15.84 -1.50 -9.23
C GLY A 159 15.20 -2.04 -10.49
#